data_AF-A0A5J4KX61-F1
#
_entry.id   AF-A0A5J4KX61-F1
#
_cell.length_a   1.000
_cell.length_b   1.000
_cell.length_c   1.000
_cell.angle_alpha   90.00
_cell.angle_beta   90.00
_cell.angle_gamma   90.00
#
_symmetry.space_group_name_H-M   'P 1'
#
loop_
_entity.id
_entity.type
_entity.pdbx_description
1 polymer ?
#
loop_
_entity_poly.entity_id
_entity_poly.type
_entity_poly.pdbx_seq_one_letter_code
_entity_poly.pdbx_strand_id
1 'polypeptide(L)' 'MGALALACPCAWCAGEGGVPGVLASKKSLSREETTLVNIEPVGRYGLTPIWEDGHKTGIYTYEKLRAMCDCDECSKKRI' A
#
# COMPACT_ATOMS: atom_id res chain seq x y z
N MET A 1 0.63 9.36 -8.31
CA MET A 1 0.09 8.59 -7.16
C MET A 1 0.32 7.09 -7.37
N GLY A 2 1.57 6.62 -7.33
CA GLY A 2 1.90 5.18 -7.51
C GLY A 2 2.61 4.53 -6.33
N ALA A 3 3.05 5.33 -5.35
CA ALA A 3 3.86 4.85 -4.22
C ALA A 3 3.10 3.90 -3.29
N LEU A 4 1.81 4.16 -3.02
CA LEU A 4 1.01 3.25 -2.18
C LEU A 4 0.79 1.90 -2.88
N ALA A 5 0.37 1.89 -4.15
CA ALA A 5 0.15 0.65 -4.90
C ALA A 5 1.41 -0.23 -4.98
N LEU A 6 2.59 0.38 -5.17
CA LEU A 6 3.89 -0.28 -5.13
C LEU A 6 4.34 -0.72 -3.73
N ALA A 7 3.62 -0.32 -2.67
CA ALA A 7 3.89 -0.69 -1.28
C ALA A 7 2.80 -1.60 -0.69
N CYS A 8 1.94 -2.18 -1.54
CA CYS A 8 0.80 -2.99 -1.12
C CYS A 8 1.24 -4.15 -0.19
N PRO A 9 0.72 -4.22 1.05
CA PRO A 9 1.15 -5.20 2.05
C PRO A 9 0.51 -6.59 1.91
N CYS A 10 -0.42 -6.78 0.96
CA CYS A 10 -1.09 -8.07 0.86
C CYS A 10 -0.11 -9.18 0.42
N ALA A 11 -0.43 -10.42 0.77
CA ALA A 11 0.37 -11.60 0.44
C ALA A 11 0.70 -11.71 -1.05
N TRP A 12 -0.24 -11.36 -1.93
CA TRP A 12 -0.03 -11.39 -3.38
C TRP A 12 1.03 -10.38 -3.82
N CYS A 13 1.00 -9.16 -3.28
CA CYS A 13 1.87 -8.07 -3.68
C CYS A 13 3.24 -8.13 -3.01
N ALA A 14 3.27 -8.15 -1.67
CA ALA A 14 4.50 -8.14 -0.89
C ALA A 14 5.12 -9.54 -0.74
N GLY A 15 4.30 -10.60 -0.80
CA GLY A 15 4.71 -11.96 -0.46
C GLY A 15 4.39 -12.33 0.97
N GLU A 16 4.37 -13.63 1.25
CA GLU A 16 4.19 -14.19 2.59
C GLU A 16 4.91 -15.54 2.70
N GLY A 17 5.18 -16.01 3.92
CA GLY A 17 5.75 -17.35 4.14
C GLY A 17 7.14 -17.58 3.51
N GLY A 18 7.91 -16.51 3.29
CA GLY A 18 9.21 -16.59 2.61
C GLY A 18 9.12 -16.64 1.08
N VAL A 19 7.92 -16.56 0.51
CA VAL A 19 7.70 -16.50 -0.93
C VAL A 19 7.57 -15.02 -1.36
N PRO A 20 8.39 -14.53 -2.31
CA PRO A 20 8.25 -13.17 -2.82
C PRO A 20 6.91 -12.94 -3.53
N GLY A 21 6.29 -11.79 -3.28
CA GLY A 21 5.09 -11.37 -4.01
C GLY A 21 5.39 -10.75 -5.37
N VAL A 22 4.35 -10.40 -6.12
CA VAL A 22 4.48 -9.88 -7.50
C VAL A 22 5.28 -8.58 -7.59
N LEU A 23 5.29 -7.76 -6.54
CA LEU A 23 6.02 -6.49 -6.53
C LEU A 23 7.54 -6.67 -6.37
N ALA A 24 8.02 -7.88 -6.06
CA ALA A 24 9.45 -8.18 -6.07
C ALA A 24 10.06 -8.13 -7.48
N SER A 25 9.26 -8.39 -8.52
CA SER A 25 9.69 -8.41 -9.91
C SER A 25 9.01 -7.34 -10.78
N LYS A 26 7.78 -6.95 -10.46
CA LYS A 26 7.00 -5.98 -11.22
C LYS A 26 7.40 -4.54 -10.86
N LYS A 27 8.16 -3.89 -11.76
CA LYS A 27 8.69 -2.52 -11.57
C LYS A 27 7.75 -1.39 -11.99
N SER A 28 6.71 -1.70 -12.76
CA SER A 28 5.72 -0.74 -13.22
C SER A 28 4.32 -1.32 -13.09
N LEU A 29 3.39 -0.46 -12.71
CA LEU A 29 1.98 -0.77 -12.60
C LEU A 29 1.22 -0.06 -13.72
N SER A 30 0.13 -0.65 -14.19
CA SER A 30 -0.76 -0.01 -15.14
C SER A 30 -1.47 1.20 -14.52
N ARG A 31 -2.22 1.92 -15.36
CA ARG A 31 -3.06 3.02 -14.86
C ARG A 31 -4.10 2.48 -13.88
N GLU A 32 -4.76 1.38 -14.22
CA GLU A 32 -5.84 0.78 -13.41
C GLU A 32 -5.31 0.30 -12.04
N GLU A 33 -4.09 -0.22 -12.00
CA GLU A 33 -3.41 -0.65 -10.76
C GLU A 33 -2.97 0.53 -9.87
N THR A 34 -2.99 1.77 -10.38
CA THR A 34 -2.60 2.97 -9.65
C THR A 34 -3.74 3.99 -9.49
N THR A 35 -4.87 3.78 -10.16
CA THR A 35 -6.09 4.56 -9.97
C THR A 35 -6.78 4.10 -8.70
N LEU A 36 -6.79 4.96 -7.69
CA LEU A 36 -7.54 4.75 -6.47
C LEU A 36 -9.02 5.09 -6.71
N VAL A 37 -9.92 4.13 -6.46
CA VAL A 37 -11.37 4.33 -6.64
C VAL A 37 -12.12 4.49 -5.32
N ASN A 38 -11.60 3.93 -4.22
CA ASN A 38 -12.16 4.11 -2.88
C ASN A 38 -11.10 3.84 -1.79
N ILE A 39 -11.37 4.26 -0.56
CA ILE A 39 -10.62 3.85 0.64
C ILE A 39 -11.61 3.50 1.74
N GLU A 40 -11.42 2.34 2.38
CA GLU A 40 -12.26 1.89 3.49
C GLU A 40 -11.46 1.77 4.79
N PRO A 41 -12.02 2.14 5.95
CA PRO A 41 -11.38 1.91 7.23
C PRO A 41 -11.42 0.43 7.61
N VAL A 42 -10.32 -0.07 8.17
CA VAL A 42 -10.25 -1.41 8.75
C VAL A 42 -10.14 -1.27 10.27
N GLY A 43 -11.29 -1.44 10.93
CA GLY A 43 -11.41 -1.23 12.36
C GLY A 43 -10.87 0.13 12.78
N ARG A 44 -9.95 0.13 13.75
CA ARG A 44 -9.31 1.34 14.29
C ARG A 44 -7.80 1.40 14.03
N TYR A 45 -7.27 0.57 13.14
CA TYR A 45 -5.83 0.38 13.01
C TYR A 45 -5.27 0.60 11.60
N GLY A 46 -6.11 0.64 10.57
CA GLY A 46 -5.64 0.85 9.21
C GLY A 46 -6.72 1.21 8.20
N LEU A 47 -6.28 1.31 6.96
CA LEU A 47 -7.08 1.62 5.78
C LEU A 47 -6.84 0.58 4.69
N THR A 48 -7.86 0.29 3.91
CA THR A 48 -7.80 -0.53 2.69
C THR A 48 -8.13 0.34 1.47
N PRO A 49 -7.14 0.67 0.65
CA PRO A 49 -7.35 1.20 -0.70
C PRO A 49 -8.07 0.18 -1.59
N ILE A 50 -9.02 0.66 -2.39
CA ILE A 50 -9.62 -0.08 -3.49
C ILE A 50 -9.12 0.54 -4.79
N TRP A 51 -8.49 -0.28 -5.62
CA TRP A 51 -7.91 0.11 -6.90
C TRP A 51 -8.87 -0.19 -8.06
N GLU A 52 -8.71 0.52 -9.18
CA GLU A 52 -9.57 0.38 -10.37
C GLU A 52 -9.47 -1.01 -11.01
N ASP A 53 -8.33 -1.70 -10.87
CA ASP A 53 -8.14 -3.10 -11.27
C ASP A 53 -8.91 -4.12 -10.37
N GLY A 54 -9.57 -3.63 -9.32
CA GLY A 54 -10.33 -4.44 -8.35
C GLY A 54 -9.53 -4.90 -7.13
N HIS A 55 -8.24 -4.59 -7.04
CA HIS A 55 -7.40 -4.98 -5.91
C HIS A 55 -7.83 -4.24 -4.63
N LYS A 56 -8.04 -5.00 -3.53
CA LYS A 56 -8.62 -4.45 -2.29
C LYS A 56 -8.30 -5.22 -1.01
N THR A 57 -7.22 -6.00 -1.00
CA THR A 57 -6.85 -6.86 0.15
C THR A 57 -5.66 -6.34 0.95
N GLY A 58 -5.02 -5.26 0.49
CA GLY A 58 -3.92 -4.61 1.20
C GLY A 58 -4.42 -3.73 2.34
N ILE A 59 -4.17 -4.15 3.58
CA ILE A 59 -4.45 -3.34 4.78
C ILE A 59 -3.21 -2.54 5.16
N TYR A 60 -3.30 -1.23 5.05
CA TYR A 60 -2.24 -0.32 5.45
C TYR A 60 -2.50 0.16 6.86
N THR A 61 -1.70 -0.30 7.82
CA THR A 61 -1.79 0.20 9.19
C THR A 61 -1.46 1.70 9.23
N TYR A 62 -2.04 2.43 10.18
CA TYR A 62 -1.72 3.85 10.35
C TYR A 62 -0.22 4.09 10.61
N GLU A 63 0.44 3.14 11.28
CA GLU A 63 1.88 3.15 11.49
C GLU A 63 2.64 3.05 10.17
N LYS A 64 2.27 2.09 9.31
CA LYS A 64 2.89 1.93 7.98
C LYS A 64 2.65 3.16 7.09
N LEU A 65 1.43 3.71 7.09
CA LEU A 65 1.13 4.93 6.34
C LEU A 65 1.97 6.12 6.80
N ARG A 66 2.13 6.31 8.12
CA ARG A 66 3.00 7.37 8.67
C ARG A 66 4.47 7.14 8.36
N ALA A 67 4.94 5.89 8.41
CA ALA A 67 6.32 5.55 8.07
C ALA A 67 6.65 5.88 6.60
N MET A 68 5.67 5.80 5.70
CA MET A 68 5.80 6.14 4.28
C MET A 68 5.41 7.58 3.94
N CYS A 69 4.94 8.37 4.92
CA CYS A 69 4.48 9.73 4.67
C CYS A 69 5.65 10.70 4.60
N ASP A 70 5.69 11.52 3.55
CA ASP A 70 6.74 12.51 3.32
C ASP A 70 6.40 13.90 3.86
N CYS A 71 5.36 14.03 4.69
CA CYS A 71 5.06 15.31 5.35
C CYS A 71 6.14 15.62 6.40
N ASP A 72 6.38 16.92 6.64
CA ASP A 72 7.40 17.37 7.59
C ASP A 72 7.25 16.77 8.98
N GLU A 73 6.00 16.60 9.45
CA GLU A 73 5.73 16.03 10.77
C GLU A 73 6.20 14.57 10.86
N CYS A 74 5.84 13.74 9.88
CA CYS A 74 6.24 12.34 9.85
C CYS A 74 7.74 12.19 9.56
N SER A 75 8.28 13.04 8.67
CA SER A 75 9.70 13.01 8.33
C SER A 75 10.59 13.31 9.54
N LYS A 76 10.25 14.33 10.35
CA LYS A 76 10.98 14.66 11.58
C LYS A 76 10.95 13.57 12.64
N LYS A 77 9.87 12.79 12.71
CA LYS A 77 9.70 11.68 13.66
C LYS A 77 10.49 10.42 13.29
N ARG A 78 11.01 10.32 12.05
CA ARG A 78 11.84 9.19 11.58
C ARG A 78 13.34 9.38 11.91
N ILE A 79 13.75 10.57 12.32
CA ILE A 79 15.14 10.96 12.58
C ILE A 79 15.53 10.65 14.02
#